data_AF-A0A517VJB0-F1
#
_entry.id   AF-A0A517VJB0-F1
#
_cell.length_a   1.000
_cell.length_b   1.000
_cell.length_c   1.000
_cell.angle_alpha   90.00
_cell.angle_beta   90.00
_cell.angle_gamma   90.00
#
_symmetry.space_group_name_H-M   'P 1'
#
loop_
_entity.id
_entity.type
_entity.pdbx_description
1 polymer ?
#
loop_
_entity_poly.entity_id
_entity_poly.type
_entity_poly.pdbx_seq_one_letter_code
_entity_poly.pdbx_strand_id
1 'polypeptide(L)'
;MFNFRAGRNVQLLLLGSTLSLLLISEPAVAQSSKKTNVKQLNVQADKLRDTFIRQSAEIARKYSDAGDYEKSREMLESIQSLQKDVPGVKAMITQLNEKLMSSNSSDFDIDVARNWSVPAGLVAKGKMVRIQAAGSYDFIADIKTSVEGLPHAAAMKELAEGIPTGALMGIVISQEKGKPKMGKPFLIGEKAEYTPKDDGVLMIGLNLPAGHKSTGKLKVRISGYIKRGSN
;
A
#
# COMPACT_ATOMS: atom_id res chain seq x y z
N MET A 1 37.96 40.35 -4.35
CA MET A 1 39.09 40.16 -5.27
C MET A 1 38.52 40.00 -6.67
N PHE A 2 38.80 41.02 -7.51
CA PHE A 2 38.62 41.22 -8.97
C PHE A 2 37.61 40.34 -9.75
N ASN A 3 36.49 40.85 -10.28
CA ASN A 3 36.26 41.74 -11.44
C ASN A 3 36.67 41.18 -12.82
N PHE A 4 35.69 41.05 -13.73
CA PHE A 4 35.65 41.56 -15.13
C PHE A 4 34.18 41.44 -15.63
N ARG A 5 33.40 42.53 -15.78
CA ARG A 5 33.21 43.40 -16.99
C ARG A 5 32.77 42.62 -18.24
N ALA A 6 31.83 43.02 -19.09
CA ALA A 6 31.00 44.21 -19.36
C ALA A 6 29.93 43.76 -20.42
N GLY A 7 28.88 44.47 -20.82
CA GLY A 7 28.46 45.86 -20.66
C GLY A 7 26.95 46.00 -20.99
N ARG A 8 26.29 47.06 -20.49
CA ARG A 8 25.97 48.33 -21.21
C ARG A 8 24.85 48.14 -22.28
N ASN A 9 23.76 48.88 -22.34
CA ASN A 9 23.38 50.17 -21.75
C ASN A 9 21.85 50.26 -21.62
N VAL A 10 21.41 50.94 -20.58
CA VAL A 10 20.09 51.58 -20.46
C VAL A 10 20.17 52.94 -21.16
N GLN A 11 19.15 53.32 -21.92
CA GLN A 11 18.77 54.73 -22.07
C GLN A 11 17.25 54.87 -22.19
N LEU A 12 16.68 55.50 -21.16
CA LEU A 12 15.37 56.15 -21.14
C LEU A 12 15.31 57.22 -22.24
N LEU A 13 14.12 57.42 -22.84
CA LEU A 13 13.47 58.73 -22.89
C LEU A 13 12.04 58.62 -23.42
N LEU A 14 11.09 58.99 -22.56
CA LEU A 14 9.73 59.41 -22.90
C LEU A 14 9.79 60.73 -23.66
N LEU A 15 9.09 60.83 -24.79
CA LEU A 15 8.50 62.08 -25.28
C LEU A 15 7.38 61.73 -26.26
N GLY A 16 6.19 62.22 -25.94
CA GLY A 16 4.97 61.91 -26.67
C GLY A 16 4.85 62.64 -28.01
N SER A 17 4.01 62.08 -28.86
CA SER A 17 3.18 62.84 -29.80
C SER A 17 2.01 61.97 -30.22
N THR A 18 0.82 62.48 -29.95
CA THR A 18 -0.48 61.97 -30.36
C THR A 18 -0.67 61.98 -31.87
N LEU A 19 -1.49 61.03 -32.33
CA LEU A 19 -2.46 61.15 -33.43
C LEU A 19 -1.90 61.14 -34.87
N SER A 20 -2.14 60.03 -35.58
CA SER A 20 -2.96 60.02 -36.81
C SER A 20 -3.28 58.59 -37.22
N LEU A 21 -4.59 58.28 -37.29
CA LEU A 21 -5.15 57.15 -38.00
C LEU A 21 -4.77 57.27 -39.49
N LEU A 22 -4.15 56.24 -40.04
CA LEU A 22 -4.26 55.94 -41.47
C LEU A 22 -4.49 54.45 -41.62
N LEU A 23 -5.76 54.14 -41.88
CA LEU A 23 -6.26 52.84 -42.30
C LEU A 23 -5.55 52.43 -43.60
N ILE A 24 -4.63 51.47 -43.51
CA ILE A 24 -4.21 50.68 -44.64
C ILE A 24 -4.71 49.27 -44.37
N SER A 25 -5.74 48.91 -45.11
CA SER A 25 -6.42 47.63 -45.13
C SER A 25 -5.47 46.52 -45.55
N GLU A 26 -5.07 45.67 -44.61
CA GLU A 26 -4.61 44.32 -44.92
C GLU A 26 -5.82 43.41 -45.11
N PRO A 27 -5.85 42.56 -46.15
CA PRO A 27 -6.90 41.57 -46.30
C PRO A 27 -6.83 40.64 -45.09
N ALA A 28 -7.95 40.50 -44.41
CA ALA A 28 -8.15 39.52 -43.36
C ALA A 28 -7.58 38.17 -43.80
N VAL A 29 -6.45 37.78 -43.21
CA VAL A 29 -6.12 36.37 -43.06
C VAL A 29 -7.23 35.84 -42.18
N ALA A 30 -8.26 35.31 -42.81
CA ALA A 30 -9.31 34.56 -42.16
C ALA A 30 -8.60 33.51 -41.30
N GLN A 31 -8.53 33.77 -40.00
CA GLN A 31 -8.31 32.73 -39.02
C GLN A 31 -9.50 31.79 -39.17
N SER A 32 -9.32 30.81 -40.06
CA SER A 32 -10.11 29.60 -40.09
C SER A 32 -9.94 28.97 -38.72
N SER A 33 -10.84 29.33 -37.80
CA SER A 33 -11.09 28.51 -36.63
C SER A 33 -11.60 27.19 -37.19
N LYS A 34 -10.69 26.24 -37.40
CA LYS A 34 -11.03 24.84 -37.60
C LYS A 34 -11.90 24.47 -36.41
N LYS A 35 -13.22 24.46 -36.61
CA LYS A 35 -14.18 23.85 -35.70
C LYS A 35 -13.77 22.39 -35.63
N THR A 36 -12.97 22.04 -34.62
CA THR A 36 -12.55 20.67 -34.39
C THR A 36 -13.81 19.82 -34.32
N ASN A 37 -13.92 18.85 -35.24
CA ASN A 37 -15.12 18.04 -35.36
C ASN A 37 -15.20 17.13 -34.14
N VAL A 38 -16.01 17.51 -33.15
CA VAL A 38 -16.19 16.79 -31.88
C VAL A 38 -16.53 15.31 -32.10
N LYS A 39 -17.22 14.96 -33.20
CA LYS A 39 -17.48 13.55 -33.55
C LYS A 39 -16.20 12.78 -33.85
N GLN A 40 -15.26 13.37 -34.58
CA GLN A 40 -13.96 12.73 -34.88
C GLN A 40 -13.11 12.60 -33.61
N LEU A 41 -13.15 13.60 -32.73
CA LEU A 41 -12.50 13.51 -31.43
C LEU A 41 -13.07 12.39 -30.57
N ASN A 42 -14.40 12.22 -30.54
CA ASN A 42 -15.05 11.14 -29.80
C ASN A 42 -14.63 9.76 -30.33
N VAL A 43 -14.61 9.56 -31.65
CA VAL A 43 -14.14 8.30 -32.26
C VAL A 43 -12.67 8.03 -31.92
N GLN A 44 -11.82 9.06 -31.92
CA GLN A 44 -10.42 8.92 -31.49
C GLN A 44 -10.31 8.55 -30.01
N ALA A 45 -11.12 9.15 -29.15
CA ALA A 45 -11.17 8.85 -27.73
C ALA A 45 -11.63 7.40 -27.47
N ASP A 46 -12.67 6.93 -28.17
CA ASP A 46 -13.14 5.54 -28.08
C ASP A 46 -12.05 4.56 -28.54
N LYS A 47 -11.39 4.82 -29.67
CA LYS A 47 -10.30 3.97 -30.17
C LYS A 47 -9.11 3.91 -29.22
N LEU A 48 -8.79 5.04 -28.58
CA LEU A 48 -7.73 5.10 -27.57
C LEU A 48 -8.10 4.26 -26.35
N ARG A 49 -9.35 4.39 -25.87
CA ARG A 49 -9.88 3.57 -24.78
C ARG A 49 -9.81 2.08 -25.09
N ASP A 50 -10.30 1.66 -26.25
CA ASP A 50 -10.32 0.25 -26.64
C ASP A 50 -8.90 -0.33 -26.77
N THR A 51 -7.97 0.47 -27.30
CA THR A 51 -6.56 0.09 -27.41
C THR A 51 -5.92 -0.07 -26.04
N PHE A 52 -6.18 0.88 -25.12
CA PHE A 52 -5.71 0.79 -23.74
C PHE A 52 -6.24 -0.47 -23.06
N ILE A 53 -7.56 -0.74 -23.14
CA ILE A 53 -8.17 -1.91 -22.51
C ILE A 53 -7.52 -3.20 -23.02
N ARG A 54 -7.35 -3.32 -24.34
CA ARG A 54 -6.74 -4.52 -24.94
C ARG A 54 -5.28 -4.70 -24.51
N GLN A 55 -4.47 -3.64 -24.58
CA GLN A 55 -3.05 -3.71 -24.22
C GLN A 55 -2.86 -3.97 -22.73
N SER A 56 -3.65 -3.31 -21.88
CA SER A 56 -3.65 -3.55 -20.43
C SER A 56 -4.06 -4.98 -20.10
N ALA A 57 -5.07 -5.54 -20.77
CA ALA A 57 -5.46 -6.94 -20.56
C ALA A 57 -4.36 -7.92 -20.97
N GLU A 58 -3.64 -7.65 -22.05
CA GLU A 58 -2.49 -8.44 -22.47
C GLU A 58 -1.33 -8.37 -21.46
N ILE A 59 -1.01 -7.17 -20.97
CA ILE A 59 0.03 -6.97 -19.95
C ILE A 59 -0.36 -7.67 -18.65
N ALA A 60 -1.62 -7.56 -18.22
CA ALA A 60 -2.12 -8.27 -17.05
C ALA A 60 -1.90 -9.78 -17.18
N ARG A 61 -2.24 -10.37 -18.34
CA ARG A 61 -2.00 -11.79 -18.60
C ARG A 61 -0.52 -12.14 -18.49
N LYS A 62 0.38 -11.35 -19.10
CA LYS A 62 1.84 -11.57 -19.01
C LYS A 62 2.34 -11.55 -17.57
N TYR A 63 1.83 -10.65 -16.73
CA TYR A 63 2.16 -10.63 -15.31
C TYR A 63 1.66 -11.89 -14.58
N SER A 64 0.41 -12.29 -14.83
CA SER A 64 -0.15 -13.52 -14.25
C SER A 64 0.63 -14.77 -14.68
N ASP A 65 1.01 -14.87 -15.95
CA ASP A 65 1.79 -15.98 -16.50
C ASP A 65 3.20 -16.02 -15.89
N ALA A 66 3.77 -14.85 -15.56
CA ALA A 66 5.03 -14.71 -14.83
C ALA A 66 4.90 -14.93 -13.30
N GLY A 67 3.70 -15.21 -12.78
CA GLY A 67 3.44 -15.38 -11.34
C GLY A 67 3.34 -14.08 -10.55
N ASP A 68 3.46 -12.91 -11.19
CA ASP A 68 3.27 -11.59 -10.57
C ASP A 68 1.78 -11.23 -10.54
N TYR A 69 1.03 -11.95 -9.71
CA TYR A 69 -0.41 -11.79 -9.60
C TYR A 69 -0.81 -10.41 -9.05
N GLU A 70 0.06 -9.76 -8.27
CA GLU A 70 -0.19 -8.41 -7.73
C GLU A 70 -0.25 -7.40 -8.87
N LYS A 71 0.78 -7.34 -9.72
CA LYS A 71 0.78 -6.44 -10.89
C LYS A 71 -0.27 -6.80 -11.93
N SER A 72 -0.53 -8.10 -12.11
CA SER A 72 -1.64 -8.53 -12.97
C SER A 72 -2.98 -7.95 -12.51
N ARG A 73 -3.25 -7.96 -11.20
CA ARG A 73 -4.47 -7.41 -10.65
C ARG A 73 -4.52 -5.89 -10.78
N GLU A 74 -3.44 -5.18 -10.46
CA GLU A 74 -3.36 -3.72 -10.58
C GLU A 74 -3.68 -3.23 -12.01
N MET A 75 -3.22 -3.98 -13.02
CA MET A 75 -3.52 -3.68 -14.42
C MET A 75 -5.01 -3.88 -14.75
N LEU A 76 -5.65 -4.92 -14.22
CA LEU A 76 -7.09 -5.15 -14.38
C LEU A 76 -7.95 -4.13 -13.61
N GLU A 77 -7.52 -3.71 -12.42
CA GLU A 77 -8.14 -2.63 -11.65
C GLU A 77 -8.08 -1.30 -12.42
N SER A 78 -6.97 -1.05 -13.14
CA SER A 78 -6.84 0.12 -14.03
C SER A 78 -7.85 0.10 -15.17
N ILE A 79 -8.09 -1.06 -15.78
CA ILE A 79 -9.15 -1.25 -16.79
C ILE A 79 -10.53 -0.94 -16.19
N GLN A 80 -10.81 -1.48 -14.99
CA GLN A 80 -12.09 -1.29 -14.31
C GLN A 80 -12.35 0.18 -13.94
N SER A 81 -11.30 0.94 -13.63
CA SER A 81 -11.42 2.37 -13.33
C SER A 81 -11.85 3.21 -14.53
N LEU A 82 -11.49 2.78 -15.75
CA LEU A 82 -11.90 3.42 -17.01
C LEU A 82 -13.27 2.93 -17.50
N GLN A 83 -13.55 1.65 -17.35
CA GLN A 83 -14.82 1.03 -17.73
C GLN A 83 -15.21 -0.02 -16.68
N LYS A 84 -16.24 0.30 -15.87
CA LYS A 84 -16.63 -0.52 -14.71
C LYS A 84 -17.04 -1.95 -15.06
N ASP A 85 -17.64 -2.12 -16.25
CA ASP A 85 -18.28 -3.36 -16.68
C ASP A 85 -17.62 -3.95 -17.93
N VAL A 86 -16.31 -4.16 -17.88
CA VAL A 86 -15.61 -4.97 -18.91
C VAL A 86 -15.86 -6.47 -18.62
N PRO A 87 -16.45 -7.23 -19.55
CA PRO A 87 -16.72 -8.65 -19.35
C PRO A 87 -15.46 -9.43 -18.96
N GLY A 88 -15.58 -10.29 -17.94
CA GLY A 88 -14.48 -11.16 -17.47
C GLY A 88 -13.43 -10.50 -16.57
N VAL A 89 -13.27 -9.17 -16.57
CA VAL A 89 -12.26 -8.47 -15.76
C VAL A 89 -12.49 -8.68 -14.27
N LYS A 90 -13.72 -8.49 -13.78
CA LYS A 90 -14.06 -8.70 -12.38
C LYS A 90 -13.81 -10.14 -11.91
N ALA A 91 -14.17 -11.12 -12.74
CA ALA A 91 -13.95 -12.53 -12.43
C ALA A 91 -12.44 -12.86 -12.35
N MET A 92 -11.65 -12.33 -13.28
CA MET A 92 -10.19 -12.49 -13.27
C MET A 92 -9.54 -11.84 -12.05
N ILE A 93 -9.98 -10.63 -11.65
CA ILE A 93 -9.53 -9.98 -10.41
C ILE A 93 -9.80 -10.86 -9.20
N THR A 94 -10.99 -11.46 -9.10
CA THR A 94 -11.33 -12.40 -8.01
C THR A 94 -10.40 -13.61 -8.02
N GLN A 95 -10.20 -14.26 -9.17
CA GLN A 95 -9.31 -15.42 -9.29
C GLN A 95 -7.86 -15.08 -8.91
N LEU A 96 -7.35 -13.91 -9.32
CA LEU A 96 -6.01 -13.47 -8.95
C LEU A 96 -5.89 -13.18 -7.45
N ASN A 97 -6.93 -12.60 -6.83
CA ASN A 97 -6.96 -12.44 -5.38
C ASN A 97 -6.90 -13.80 -4.68
N GLU A 98 -7.67 -14.79 -5.11
CA GLU A 98 -7.63 -16.14 -4.54
C GLU A 98 -6.26 -16.81 -4.73
N LYS A 99 -5.65 -16.64 -5.91
CA LYS A 99 -4.27 -17.10 -6.16
C LYS A 99 -3.26 -16.40 -5.26
N LEU A 100 -3.35 -15.09 -5.05
CA LEU A 100 -2.46 -14.36 -4.14
C LEU A 100 -2.62 -14.83 -2.69
N MET A 101 -3.85 -15.11 -2.27
CA MET A 101 -4.10 -15.63 -0.92
C MET A 101 -3.60 -17.06 -0.70
N SER A 102 -3.44 -17.85 -1.76
CA SER A 102 -3.00 -19.26 -1.67
C SER A 102 -1.52 -19.47 -2.01
N SER A 103 -0.97 -18.73 -2.98
CA SER A 103 0.39 -18.90 -3.48
C SER A 103 1.45 -18.13 -2.69
N ASN A 104 1.13 -16.92 -2.22
CA ASN A 104 2.06 -16.12 -1.44
C ASN A 104 1.91 -16.45 0.04
N SER A 105 2.34 -17.66 0.42
CA SER A 105 2.30 -18.16 1.80
C SER A 105 3.71 -18.37 2.36
N SER A 106 3.85 -18.15 3.66
CA SER A 106 5.10 -18.35 4.40
C SER A 106 4.78 -19.00 5.75
N ASP A 107 5.50 -20.08 6.03
CA ASP A 107 5.42 -20.79 7.30
C ASP A 107 6.62 -20.42 8.18
N PHE A 108 6.38 -20.21 9.47
CA PHE A 108 7.43 -19.98 10.45
C PHE A 108 6.99 -20.41 11.85
N ASP A 109 7.97 -20.70 12.69
CA ASP A 109 7.73 -21.05 14.07
C ASP A 109 7.86 -19.80 14.96
N ILE A 110 6.97 -19.70 15.95
CA ILE A 110 7.08 -18.77 17.07
C ILE A 110 7.62 -19.55 18.26
N ASP A 111 8.82 -19.15 18.69
CA ASP A 111 9.42 -19.61 19.94
C ASP A 111 8.76 -18.89 21.10
N VAL A 112 8.00 -19.62 21.92
CA VAL A 112 7.21 -19.03 23.01
C VAL A 112 8.07 -18.47 24.13
N ALA A 113 9.32 -18.94 24.27
CA ALA A 113 10.27 -18.35 25.21
C ALA A 113 10.65 -16.91 24.81
N ARG A 114 10.37 -16.50 23.58
CA ARG A 114 10.58 -15.14 23.07
C ARG A 114 9.23 -14.44 22.99
N ASN A 115 9.09 -13.33 23.73
CA ASN A 115 7.82 -12.58 23.79
C ASN A 115 7.36 -12.09 22.38
N TRP A 116 8.32 -11.67 21.54
CA TRP A 116 8.08 -11.25 20.16
C TRP A 116 8.95 -12.02 19.17
N SER A 117 8.30 -12.58 18.15
CA SER A 117 8.99 -13.30 17.08
C SER A 117 9.60 -12.34 16.05
N VAL A 118 10.39 -12.91 15.14
CA VAL A 118 10.94 -12.24 13.95
C VAL A 118 9.79 -11.62 13.14
N PRO A 119 9.97 -10.46 12.49
CA PRO A 119 8.96 -9.89 11.61
C PRO A 119 8.29 -10.93 10.70
N ALA A 120 6.96 -10.98 10.71
CA ALA A 120 6.20 -11.86 9.82
C ALA A 120 6.37 -11.40 8.36
N GLY A 121 6.50 -10.09 8.15
CA GLY A 121 6.79 -9.48 6.86
C GLY A 121 6.28 -8.05 6.75
N LEU A 122 6.48 -7.43 5.60
CA LEU A 122 5.93 -6.14 5.23
C LEU A 122 4.50 -6.30 4.76
N VAL A 123 3.61 -5.45 5.26
CA VAL A 123 2.19 -5.40 4.88
C VAL A 123 1.85 -4.02 4.35
N ALA A 124 0.87 -3.97 3.46
CA ALA A 124 0.40 -2.73 2.83
C ALA A 124 -1.01 -2.37 3.29
N LYS A 125 -1.27 -1.07 3.43
CA LYS A 125 -2.55 -0.49 3.79
C LYS A 125 -3.66 -0.98 2.87
N GLY A 126 -4.76 -1.43 3.46
CA GLY A 126 -5.93 -1.90 2.72
C GLY A 126 -5.74 -3.25 2.02
N LYS A 127 -4.57 -3.90 2.15
CA LYS A 127 -4.28 -5.18 1.51
C LYS A 127 -4.34 -6.31 2.55
N MET A 128 -5.31 -7.20 2.39
CA MET A 128 -5.60 -8.25 3.38
C MET A 128 -4.49 -9.32 3.45
N VAL A 129 -4.22 -9.78 4.67
CA VAL A 129 -3.43 -10.98 4.95
C VAL A 129 -4.27 -12.00 5.71
N ARG A 130 -3.95 -13.27 5.52
CA ARG A 130 -4.52 -14.39 6.27
C ARG A 130 -3.46 -15.00 7.16
N ILE A 131 -3.83 -15.27 8.40
CA ILE A 131 -2.94 -15.85 9.40
C ILE A 131 -3.63 -17.10 9.94
N GLN A 132 -2.89 -18.19 10.01
CA GLN A 132 -3.29 -19.45 10.62
C GLN A 132 -2.21 -19.88 11.59
N ALA A 133 -2.62 -20.34 12.77
CA ALA A 133 -1.71 -20.81 13.80
C ALA A 133 -2.16 -22.17 14.31
N ALA A 134 -1.19 -23.02 14.60
CA ALA A 134 -1.42 -24.35 15.17
C ALA A 134 -0.36 -24.68 16.23
N GLY A 135 -0.78 -25.46 17.21
CA GLY A 135 0.07 -25.92 18.31
C GLY A 135 -0.46 -25.52 19.67
N SER A 136 0.22 -26.02 20.69
CA SER A 136 -0.05 -25.70 22.09
C SER A 136 1.29 -25.45 22.78
N TYR A 137 1.27 -24.72 23.88
CA TYR A 137 2.46 -24.36 24.62
C TYR A 137 2.15 -24.27 26.11
N ASP A 138 3.19 -24.34 26.93
CA ASP A 138 3.07 -24.23 28.38
C ASP A 138 3.17 -22.77 28.79
N PHE A 139 2.07 -22.21 29.30
CA PHE A 139 2.09 -20.87 29.89
C PHE A 139 2.55 -20.96 31.35
N ILE A 140 3.75 -20.46 31.62
CA ILE A 140 4.37 -20.47 32.94
C ILE A 140 4.62 -19.03 33.39
N ALA A 141 3.97 -18.62 34.48
CA ALA A 141 4.13 -17.31 35.09
C ALA A 141 4.30 -17.44 36.60
N ASP A 142 5.41 -16.90 37.11
CA ASP A 142 5.69 -16.71 38.52
C ASP A 142 5.98 -15.22 38.73
N ILE A 143 4.90 -14.44 38.89
CA ILE A 143 4.94 -12.98 38.85
C ILE A 143 4.27 -12.44 40.10
N LYS A 144 5.01 -11.61 40.85
CA LYS A 144 4.45 -10.87 41.99
C LYS A 144 3.61 -9.70 41.47
N THR A 145 2.40 -9.59 41.99
CA THR A 145 1.46 -8.51 41.66
C THR A 145 0.85 -7.92 42.93
N SER A 146 0.10 -6.82 42.78
CA SER A 146 -0.63 -6.13 43.86
C SER A 146 -2.14 -6.33 43.72
N VAL A 147 -2.96 -5.68 44.55
CA VAL A 147 -4.43 -5.78 44.50
C VAL A 147 -5.03 -5.21 43.21
N GLU A 148 -4.25 -4.40 42.49
CA GLU A 148 -4.58 -3.84 41.18
C GLU A 148 -4.34 -4.83 40.02
N GLY A 149 -3.63 -5.93 40.26
CA GLY A 149 -3.32 -6.95 39.25
C GLY A 149 -2.18 -6.59 38.29
N LEU A 150 -2.07 -7.33 37.19
CA LEU A 150 -1.01 -7.14 36.19
C LEU A 150 -1.29 -5.89 35.33
N PRO A 151 -0.25 -5.09 35.01
CA PRO A 151 -0.43 -3.93 34.17
C PRO A 151 -0.86 -4.35 32.77
N HIS A 152 -1.83 -3.63 32.23
CA HIS A 152 -2.17 -3.67 30.81
C HIS A 152 -1.60 -2.40 30.19
N ALA A 153 -0.67 -2.53 29.24
CA ALA A 153 0.00 -1.38 28.62
C ALA A 153 0.34 -1.66 27.15
N ALA A 154 1.37 -1.00 26.62
CA ALA A 154 1.77 -1.15 25.23
C ALA A 154 2.04 -2.62 24.88
N ALA A 155 1.35 -3.13 23.85
CA ALA A 155 1.22 -4.54 23.52
C ALA A 155 2.54 -5.33 23.40
N MET A 156 3.69 -4.68 23.22
CA MET A 156 4.99 -5.34 23.13
C MET A 156 5.84 -5.33 24.41
N LYS A 157 5.39 -4.62 25.45
CA LYS A 157 6.09 -4.52 26.74
C LYS A 157 5.33 -5.23 27.85
N GLU A 158 4.00 -5.12 27.81
CA GLU A 158 3.07 -5.66 28.79
C GLU A 158 1.89 -6.32 28.09
N LEU A 159 0.92 -6.79 28.87
CA LEU A 159 -0.32 -7.34 28.36
C LEU A 159 -1.08 -6.32 27.51
N ALA A 160 -1.44 -6.72 26.31
CA ALA A 160 -2.30 -5.97 25.41
C ALA A 160 -3.74 -5.96 25.93
N GLU A 161 -4.31 -4.77 26.05
CA GLU A 161 -5.69 -4.58 26.46
C GLU A 161 -6.67 -5.19 25.44
N GLY A 162 -7.68 -5.90 25.94
CA GLY A 162 -8.74 -6.50 25.11
C GLY A 162 -8.34 -7.77 24.35
N ILE A 163 -7.14 -8.31 24.60
CA ILE A 163 -6.67 -9.59 24.05
C ILE A 163 -6.50 -10.57 25.21
N PRO A 164 -7.00 -11.82 25.12
CA PRO A 164 -6.82 -12.80 26.19
C PRO A 164 -5.34 -13.07 26.48
N THR A 165 -4.99 -13.22 27.76
CA THR A 165 -3.64 -13.60 28.16
C THR A 165 -3.27 -14.94 27.55
N GLY A 166 -2.08 -15.02 26.96
CA GLY A 166 -1.57 -16.19 26.27
C GLY A 166 -2.12 -16.41 24.86
N ALA A 167 -3.01 -15.55 24.35
CA ALA A 167 -3.47 -15.65 22.98
C ALA A 167 -2.42 -15.13 21.99
N LEU A 168 -2.43 -15.69 20.77
CA LEU A 168 -1.64 -15.17 19.65
C LEU A 168 -2.24 -13.87 19.14
N MET A 169 -1.40 -12.86 18.94
CA MET A 169 -1.79 -11.54 18.49
C MET A 169 -0.81 -10.96 17.47
N GLY A 170 -1.31 -10.01 16.68
CA GLY A 170 -0.54 -9.26 15.71
C GLY A 170 -0.52 -7.77 16.01
N ILE A 171 0.54 -7.10 15.57
CA ILE A 171 0.65 -5.64 15.59
C ILE A 171 1.40 -5.15 14.35
N VAL A 172 0.92 -4.07 13.75
CA VAL A 172 1.63 -3.41 12.64
C VAL A 172 2.43 -2.25 13.19
N ILE A 173 3.74 -2.23 12.90
CA ILE A 173 4.62 -1.12 13.21
C ILE A 173 4.80 -0.31 11.93
N SER A 174 4.20 0.87 11.88
CA SER A 174 4.33 1.82 10.78
C SER A 174 5.38 2.88 11.08
N GLN A 175 5.65 3.76 10.11
CA GLN A 175 6.53 4.91 10.29
C GLN A 175 5.69 6.20 10.25
N GLU A 176 5.75 7.00 11.31
CA GLU A 176 5.14 8.33 11.35
C GLU A 176 6.24 9.37 11.62
N LYS A 177 6.45 10.29 10.67
CA LYS A 177 7.50 11.34 10.75
C LYS A 177 8.90 10.77 11.06
N GLY A 178 9.23 9.63 10.45
CA GLY A 178 10.52 8.93 10.63
C GLY A 178 10.67 8.22 11.98
N LYS A 179 9.60 8.11 12.78
CA LYS A 179 9.60 7.37 14.04
C LYS A 179 8.69 6.14 13.96
N PRO A 180 9.08 5.00 14.55
CA PRO A 180 8.22 3.85 14.66
C PRO A 180 6.93 4.18 15.42
N LYS A 181 5.78 3.84 14.83
CA LYS A 181 4.48 3.93 15.47
C LYS A 181 3.87 2.55 15.56
N MET A 182 3.51 2.17 16.79
CA MET A 182 2.80 0.93 17.05
C MET A 182 1.31 1.12 16.73
N GLY A 183 0.77 0.28 15.86
CA GLY A 183 -0.65 0.16 15.61
C GLY A 183 -1.40 -0.46 16.79
N LYS A 184 -2.74 -0.52 16.68
CA LYS A 184 -3.55 -1.25 17.67
C LYS A 184 -3.32 -2.76 17.49
N PRO A 185 -3.02 -3.50 18.57
CA PRO A 185 -2.90 -4.95 18.49
C PRO A 185 -4.25 -5.59 18.13
N PHE A 186 -4.22 -6.78 17.53
CA PHE A 186 -5.41 -7.54 17.17
C PHE A 186 -5.24 -9.03 17.52
N LEU A 187 -6.33 -9.66 17.93
CA LEU A 187 -6.38 -11.09 18.21
C LEU A 187 -6.22 -11.88 16.91
N ILE A 188 -5.31 -12.86 16.91
CA ILE A 188 -5.16 -13.85 15.84
C ILE A 188 -5.82 -15.16 16.24
N GLY A 189 -5.54 -15.67 17.45
CA GLY A 189 -5.98 -17.01 17.86
C GLY A 189 -5.49 -18.09 16.90
N GLU A 190 -6.36 -19.01 16.51
CA GLU A 190 -6.06 -20.06 15.51
C GLU A 190 -6.09 -19.53 14.06
N LYS A 191 -6.93 -18.54 13.77
CA LYS A 191 -7.09 -17.98 12.42
C LYS A 191 -7.58 -16.54 12.47
N ALA A 192 -6.98 -15.70 11.64
CA ALA A 192 -7.46 -14.34 11.40
C ALA A 192 -7.32 -13.92 9.93
N GLU A 193 -8.25 -13.08 9.49
CA GLU A 193 -8.09 -12.24 8.29
C GLU A 193 -7.90 -10.81 8.78
N TYR A 194 -6.84 -10.14 8.32
CA TYR A 194 -6.49 -8.81 8.80
C TYR A 194 -6.20 -7.88 7.63
N THR A 195 -6.79 -6.69 7.67
CA THR A 195 -6.54 -5.61 6.71
C THR A 195 -5.80 -4.48 7.41
N PRO A 196 -4.51 -4.25 7.09
CA PRO A 196 -3.72 -3.18 7.70
C PRO A 196 -4.30 -1.80 7.44
N LYS A 197 -4.25 -0.92 8.45
CA LYS A 197 -4.66 0.49 8.34
C LYS A 197 -3.57 1.39 7.78
N ASP A 198 -2.33 0.95 7.93
CA ASP A 198 -1.11 1.65 7.52
C ASP A 198 -0.14 0.64 6.90
N ASP A 199 0.77 1.13 6.06
CA ASP A 199 1.92 0.35 5.61
C ASP A 199 2.89 0.13 6.78
N GLY A 200 3.50 -1.05 6.86
CA GLY A 200 4.45 -1.31 7.95
C GLY A 200 4.92 -2.74 8.05
N VAL A 201 5.59 -3.01 9.17
CA VAL A 201 6.08 -4.34 9.53
C VAL A 201 5.02 -5.01 10.41
N LEU A 202 4.51 -6.16 9.96
CA LEU A 202 3.66 -7.00 10.79
C LEU A 202 4.53 -7.84 11.74
N MET A 203 4.31 -7.65 13.03
CA MET A 203 4.87 -8.46 14.11
C MET A 203 3.79 -9.39 14.64
N ILE A 204 4.18 -10.63 14.97
CA ILE A 204 3.30 -11.61 15.59
C ILE A 204 3.95 -12.09 16.89
N GLY A 205 3.16 -12.19 17.96
CA GLY A 205 3.63 -12.57 19.29
C GLY A 205 2.49 -13.07 20.15
N LEU A 206 2.83 -13.58 21.33
CA LEU A 206 1.85 -14.01 22.33
C LEU A 206 1.59 -12.89 23.32
N ASN A 207 0.35 -12.78 23.80
CA ASN A 207 -0.01 -11.82 24.82
C ASN A 207 0.43 -12.30 26.22
N LEU A 208 1.72 -12.24 26.51
CA LEU A 208 2.32 -12.75 27.74
C LEU A 208 2.81 -11.60 28.63
N PRO A 209 2.66 -11.71 29.96
CA PRO A 209 3.14 -10.70 30.88
C PRO A 209 4.67 -10.70 30.94
N ALA A 210 5.27 -9.56 31.25
CA ALA A 210 6.71 -9.46 31.41
C ALA A 210 7.23 -10.44 32.48
N GLY A 211 8.35 -11.10 32.20
CA GLY A 211 8.96 -12.07 33.14
C GLY A 211 8.36 -13.48 33.12
N HIS A 212 7.45 -13.79 32.19
CA HIS A 212 7.00 -15.16 31.96
C HIS A 212 8.17 -16.12 31.65
N LYS A 213 7.99 -17.41 31.94
CA LYS A 213 8.93 -18.49 31.63
C LYS A 213 8.32 -19.54 30.69
N SER A 214 7.27 -19.15 29.96
CA SER A 214 6.54 -20.00 29.03
C SER A 214 7.46 -20.68 28.01
N THR A 215 7.14 -21.93 27.66
CA THR A 215 7.93 -22.75 26.74
C THR A 215 7.04 -23.40 25.69
N GLY A 216 7.63 -23.72 24.54
CA GLY A 216 6.94 -24.40 23.43
C GLY A 216 7.16 -23.69 22.11
N LYS A 217 6.53 -24.21 21.06
CA LYS A 217 6.57 -23.64 19.72
C LYS A 217 5.18 -23.64 19.10
N LEU A 218 4.84 -22.54 18.45
CA LEU A 218 3.64 -22.44 17.63
C LEU A 218 4.02 -22.35 16.16
N LYS A 219 3.30 -23.08 15.32
CA LYS A 219 3.45 -23.01 13.87
C LYS A 219 2.51 -21.96 13.33
N VAL A 220 3.04 -20.99 12.58
CA VAL A 220 2.25 -19.94 11.96
C VAL A 220 2.44 -19.98 10.46
N ARG A 221 1.32 -19.97 9.75
CA ARG A 221 1.23 -19.74 8.31
C ARG A 221 0.63 -18.37 8.09
N ILE A 222 1.33 -17.54 7.32
CA ILE A 222 0.81 -16.27 6.83
C ILE A 222 0.71 -16.30 5.32
N SER A 223 -0.37 -15.75 4.76
CA SER A 223 -0.52 -15.63 3.31
C SER A 223 -1.22 -14.35 2.88
N GLY A 224 -1.18 -14.06 1.58
CA GLY A 224 -1.85 -12.92 0.98
C GLY A 224 -0.91 -11.77 0.64
N TYR A 225 -1.29 -10.52 0.93
CA TYR A 225 -0.48 -9.34 0.59
C TYR A 225 0.62 -9.09 1.62
N ILE A 226 1.61 -9.99 1.64
CA ILE A 226 2.77 -9.90 2.53
C ILE A 226 4.07 -10.06 1.76
N LYS A 227 5.07 -9.22 2.06
CA LYS A 227 6.42 -9.33 1.50
C LYS A 227 7.37 -9.67 2.63
N ARG A 228 7.82 -10.92 2.69
CA ARG A 228 8.88 -11.33 3.61
C ARG A 228 10.22 -11.02 2.94
N GLY A 229 11.15 -10.38 3.66
CA GLY A 229 12.52 -10.26 3.18
C GLY A 229 13.07 -11.66 2.95
N SER A 230 13.47 -11.98 1.72
CA SER A 230 14.23 -13.20 1.44
C SER A 230 15.55 -13.10 2.20
N ASN A 231 15.84 -14.07 3.06
CA ASN A 231 17.23 -14.40 3.33
C ASN A 231 17.86 -14.99 2.08
#